data_AF-A0A357CJH6-F1
#
_entry.id   AF-A0A357CJH6-F1
#
_cell.length_a   1.000
_cell.length_b   1.000
_cell.length_c   1.000
_cell.angle_alpha   90.00
_cell.angle_beta   90.00
_cell.angle_gamma   90.00
#
_symmetry.space_group_name_H-M   'P 1'
#
loop_
_entity.id
_entity.type
_entity.pdbx_description
1 polymer ?
#
loop_
_entity_poly.entity_id
_entity_poly.type
_entity_poly.pdbx_seq_one_letter_code
_entity_poly.pdbx_strand_id
1 'polypeptide(L)'
;DVHDIGKNIVGVVLQCNNYEVFDLGVMVPAQKILDTARERKVDIIGLSGLITPSLDEMCHVAAEMEREGFDLPLLIGGATTSRVHTAVKISPNYHRSQAIYVTDASRAVGVVSGLMSPEERPKAIARVREEYTRMAESYARGQADKNRTSIADARANRLKLDWAGYAPKKPSFLGTRAFRSYDLSELARHIDWTPFFQAWELKGAFPRILKDDKYGEAARHLYEDARNMLRQLVEEKWLTANGVVGFWPANSVGDDIELYTDDTRTKRLATLHALRQQMARDGARANLALADFVAPRETGIPDYVGGFAVTAGIGEEDLARRFERANDDYSKIMVKALADRLA
;
A
#
# COMPACT_ATOMS: atom_id res chain seq x y z
N ASP A 1 -6.70 7.88 -2.12
CA ASP A 1 -5.42 7.46 -1.53
C ASP A 1 -4.51 8.65 -1.31
N VAL A 2 -3.55 8.57 -0.38
CA VAL A 2 -2.65 9.68 0.03
C VAL A 2 -1.21 9.55 -0.48
N HIS A 3 -0.78 8.36 -0.87
CA HIS A 3 0.60 8.11 -1.27
C HIS A 3 0.77 8.25 -2.79
N ASP A 4 1.83 8.94 -3.24
CA ASP A 4 2.02 9.30 -4.64
C ASP A 4 3.44 9.17 -5.21
N ILE A 5 4.40 8.59 -4.49
CA ILE A 5 5.78 8.42 -4.99
C ILE A 5 5.80 7.74 -6.37
N GLY A 6 5.14 6.58 -6.50
CA GLY A 6 5.04 5.87 -7.78
C GLY A 6 4.29 6.65 -8.86
N LYS A 7 3.27 7.43 -8.49
CA LYS A 7 2.56 8.31 -9.42
C LYS A 7 3.48 9.40 -9.96
N ASN A 8 4.29 10.04 -9.09
CA ASN A 8 5.23 11.07 -9.51
C ASN A 8 6.29 10.51 -10.46
N ILE A 9 6.82 9.31 -10.20
CA ILE A 9 7.77 8.65 -11.11
C ILE A 9 7.14 8.40 -12.48
N VAL A 10 5.91 7.87 -12.53
CA VAL A 10 5.19 7.67 -13.81
C VAL A 10 5.00 9.01 -14.53
N GLY A 11 4.61 10.07 -13.82
CA GLY A 11 4.43 11.40 -14.39
C GLY A 11 5.70 11.93 -15.05
N VAL A 12 6.82 11.92 -14.33
CA VAL A 12 8.13 12.36 -14.85
C VAL A 12 8.55 11.52 -16.07
N VAL A 13 8.41 10.20 -15.99
CA VAL A 13 8.77 9.30 -17.11
C VAL A 13 7.94 9.58 -18.36
N LEU A 14 6.65 9.88 -18.22
CA LEU A 14 5.79 10.26 -19.34
C LEU A 14 6.17 11.64 -19.90
N GLN A 15 6.46 12.62 -19.05
CA GLN A 15 6.92 13.94 -19.49
C GLN A 15 8.26 13.87 -20.26
N CYS A 16 9.18 13.02 -19.83
CA CYS A 16 10.43 12.73 -20.56
C CYS A 16 10.18 12.13 -21.97
N ASN A 17 9.00 11.57 -22.21
CA ASN A 17 8.57 11.04 -23.51
C ASN A 17 7.61 12.00 -24.24
N ASN A 18 7.68 13.30 -23.90
CA ASN A 18 6.95 14.38 -24.56
C ASN A 18 5.42 14.30 -24.43
N TYR A 19 4.93 13.68 -23.35
CA TYR A 19 3.52 13.72 -22.96
C TYR A 19 3.26 14.87 -21.99
N GLU A 20 2.12 15.55 -22.15
CA GLU A 20 1.62 16.48 -21.14
C GLU A 20 0.91 15.68 -20.03
N VAL A 21 1.31 15.90 -18.77
CA VAL A 21 0.77 15.17 -17.62
C VAL A 21 0.11 16.16 -16.66
N PHE A 22 -1.20 15.99 -16.46
CA PHE A 22 -1.97 16.76 -15.48
C PHE A 22 -2.10 15.97 -14.18
N ASP A 23 -1.18 16.19 -13.24
CA ASP A 23 -1.25 15.58 -11.91
C ASP A 23 -2.30 16.31 -11.02
N LEU A 24 -3.40 15.62 -10.71
CA LEU A 24 -4.47 16.17 -9.85
C LEU A 24 -4.16 16.06 -8.35
N GLY A 25 -3.06 15.40 -7.98
CA GLY A 25 -2.64 15.16 -6.61
C GLY A 25 -3.19 13.86 -6.02
N VAL A 26 -3.53 13.90 -4.73
CA VAL A 26 -3.98 12.76 -3.92
C VAL A 26 -5.36 13.03 -3.33
N MET A 27 -6.07 11.98 -2.92
CA MET A 27 -7.46 12.07 -2.43
C MET A 27 -8.41 12.84 -3.37
N VAL A 28 -8.23 12.66 -4.68
CA VAL A 28 -9.02 13.35 -5.70
C VAL A 28 -10.35 12.60 -5.92
N PRO A 29 -11.51 13.25 -5.77
CA PRO A 29 -12.81 12.61 -6.04
C PRO A 29 -12.97 12.21 -7.52
N ALA A 30 -13.72 11.13 -7.78
CA ALA A 30 -14.01 10.64 -9.13
C ALA A 30 -14.53 11.76 -10.05
N GLN A 31 -15.52 12.54 -9.59
CA GLN A 31 -16.09 13.64 -10.38
C GLN A 31 -15.03 14.66 -10.82
N LYS A 32 -14.10 15.04 -9.93
CA LYS A 32 -13.04 15.99 -10.26
C LYS A 32 -12.09 15.44 -11.32
N ILE A 33 -11.81 14.14 -11.29
CA ILE A 33 -11.01 13.47 -12.34
C ILE A 33 -11.72 13.59 -13.68
N LEU A 34 -13.01 13.24 -13.74
CA LEU A 34 -13.81 13.26 -14.96
C LEU A 34 -14.02 14.67 -15.51
N ASP A 35 -14.34 15.63 -14.65
CA ASP A 35 -14.51 17.04 -15.03
C ASP A 35 -13.23 17.60 -15.62
N THR A 36 -12.08 17.35 -14.97
CA THR A 36 -10.79 17.82 -15.47
C THR A 36 -10.43 17.13 -16.78
N ALA A 37 -10.72 15.84 -16.92
CA ALA A 37 -10.49 15.11 -18.17
C ALA A 37 -11.28 15.70 -19.35
N ARG A 38 -12.52 16.13 -19.12
CA ARG A 38 -13.33 16.85 -20.14
C ARG A 38 -12.77 18.24 -20.44
N GLU A 39 -12.47 19.02 -19.40
CA GLU A 39 -11.98 20.40 -19.54
C GLU A 39 -10.65 20.44 -20.31
N ARG A 40 -9.72 19.55 -19.93
CA ARG A 40 -8.38 19.46 -20.52
C ARG A 40 -8.33 18.61 -21.78
N LYS A 41 -9.43 17.94 -22.14
CA LYS A 41 -9.53 17.04 -23.31
C LYS A 41 -8.40 16.01 -23.33
N VAL A 42 -8.18 15.34 -22.21
CA VAL A 42 -7.10 14.35 -22.07
C VAL A 42 -7.38 13.12 -22.93
N ASP A 43 -6.32 12.48 -23.40
CA ASP A 43 -6.43 11.25 -24.21
C ASP A 43 -6.48 9.97 -23.36
N ILE A 44 -6.01 10.02 -22.12
CA ILE A 44 -5.89 8.88 -21.20
C ILE A 44 -6.09 9.38 -19.76
N ILE A 45 -6.80 8.59 -18.94
CA ILE A 45 -6.88 8.79 -17.49
C ILE A 45 -6.03 7.73 -16.80
N GLY A 46 -5.21 8.12 -15.83
CA GLY A 46 -4.43 7.20 -14.99
C GLY A 46 -4.85 7.29 -13.52
N LEU A 47 -5.06 6.13 -12.88
CA LEU A 47 -5.37 6.02 -11.46
C LEU A 47 -4.25 5.30 -10.70
N SER A 48 -3.93 5.82 -9.51
CA SER A 48 -2.95 5.24 -8.60
C SER A 48 -3.57 4.91 -7.24
N GLY A 49 -3.25 3.73 -6.70
CA GLY A 49 -3.72 3.28 -5.38
C GLY A 49 -2.68 2.47 -4.61
N LEU A 50 -2.56 2.72 -3.32
CA LEU A 50 -1.66 2.06 -2.37
C LEU A 50 -2.40 1.08 -1.46
N ILE A 51 -3.61 1.41 -1.01
CA ILE A 51 -4.38 0.59 -0.04
C ILE A 51 -5.57 -0.11 -0.68
N THR A 52 -6.07 -1.17 -0.03
CA THR A 52 -7.16 -2.00 -0.57
C THR A 52 -8.45 -1.23 -0.86
N PRO A 53 -8.92 -0.28 -0.02
CA PRO A 53 -10.10 0.54 -0.35
C PRO A 53 -9.98 1.31 -1.66
N SER A 54 -8.76 1.67 -2.08
CA SER A 54 -8.54 2.38 -3.35
C SER A 54 -8.92 1.52 -4.57
N LEU A 55 -8.97 0.19 -4.44
CA LEU A 55 -9.42 -0.70 -5.50
C LEU A 55 -10.91 -0.55 -5.79
N ASP A 56 -11.73 -0.33 -4.76
CA ASP A 56 -13.17 -0.10 -4.91
C ASP A 56 -13.42 1.26 -5.56
N GLU A 57 -12.66 2.29 -5.19
CA GLU A 57 -12.68 3.60 -5.85
C GLU A 57 -12.32 3.50 -7.35
N MET A 58 -11.35 2.68 -7.73
CA MET A 58 -11.03 2.45 -9.14
C MET A 58 -12.18 1.76 -9.89
N CYS A 59 -12.90 0.84 -9.25
CA CYS A 59 -14.11 0.26 -9.83
C CYS A 59 -15.20 1.31 -10.02
N HIS A 60 -15.38 2.18 -9.02
CA HIS A 60 -16.32 3.30 -9.08
C HIS A 60 -15.98 4.27 -10.22
N VAL A 61 -14.72 4.71 -10.35
CA VAL A 61 -14.30 5.60 -11.45
C VAL A 61 -14.55 4.95 -12.81
N ALA A 62 -14.23 3.66 -12.98
CA ALA A 62 -14.51 2.94 -14.22
C ALA A 62 -16.01 2.92 -14.57
N ALA A 63 -16.87 2.66 -13.57
CA ALA A 63 -18.32 2.70 -13.73
C ALA A 63 -18.84 4.11 -14.08
N GLU A 64 -18.29 5.15 -13.45
CA GLU A 64 -18.65 6.54 -13.74
C GLU A 64 -18.20 6.97 -15.13
N MET A 65 -17.01 6.55 -15.58
CA MET A 65 -16.56 6.76 -16.96
C MET A 65 -17.53 6.15 -17.97
N GLU A 66 -18.04 4.94 -17.72
CA GLU A 66 -19.05 4.30 -18.56
C GLU A 66 -20.37 5.09 -18.55
N ARG A 67 -20.87 5.42 -17.35
CA ARG A 67 -22.12 6.17 -17.13
C ARG A 67 -22.11 7.52 -17.83
N GLU A 68 -20.98 8.21 -17.79
CA GLU A 68 -20.79 9.55 -18.33
C GLU A 68 -20.37 9.60 -19.81
N GLY A 69 -20.18 8.43 -20.43
CA GLY A 69 -19.95 8.30 -21.86
C GLY A 69 -18.51 8.50 -22.32
N PHE A 70 -17.52 8.34 -21.43
CA PHE A 70 -16.10 8.43 -21.80
C PHE A 70 -15.70 7.28 -22.74
N ASP A 71 -14.88 7.58 -23.74
CA ASP A 71 -14.29 6.60 -24.68
C ASP A 71 -12.77 6.80 -24.81
N LEU A 72 -12.10 6.83 -23.67
CA LEU A 72 -10.65 6.96 -23.58
C LEU A 72 -10.07 5.87 -22.67
N PRO A 73 -8.84 5.39 -22.91
CA PRO A 73 -8.24 4.35 -22.08
C PRO A 73 -8.08 4.76 -20.61
N LEU A 74 -8.32 3.81 -19.71
CA LEU A 74 -8.13 3.98 -18.27
C LEU A 74 -6.92 3.16 -17.81
N LEU A 75 -5.85 3.80 -17.36
CA LEU A 75 -4.68 3.12 -16.80
C LEU A 75 -4.85 2.92 -15.30
N ILE A 76 -4.57 1.70 -14.85
CA ILE A 76 -4.65 1.28 -13.45
C ILE A 76 -3.25 0.89 -12.97
N GLY A 77 -2.77 1.52 -11.90
CA GLY A 77 -1.49 1.19 -11.28
C GLY A 77 -1.43 1.49 -9.78
N GLY A 78 -0.31 1.15 -9.15
CA GLY A 78 -0.07 1.30 -7.71
C GLY A 78 -0.03 -0.03 -6.95
N ALA A 79 0.41 0.00 -5.70
CA ALA A 79 0.86 -1.18 -4.96
C ALA A 79 -0.20 -2.27 -4.75
N THR A 80 -1.47 -1.89 -4.55
CA THR A 80 -2.58 -2.85 -4.37
C THR A 80 -3.19 -3.33 -5.67
N THR A 81 -2.88 -2.68 -6.78
CA THR A 81 -3.41 -3.05 -8.08
C THR A 81 -2.73 -4.29 -8.61
N SER A 82 -3.48 -5.07 -9.40
CA SER A 82 -2.93 -6.23 -10.08
C SER A 82 -3.66 -6.45 -11.38
N ARG A 83 -3.01 -7.17 -12.30
CA ARG A 83 -3.60 -7.58 -13.57
C ARG A 83 -4.87 -8.42 -13.35
N VAL A 84 -4.87 -9.33 -12.39
CA VAL A 84 -6.04 -10.17 -12.05
C VAL A 84 -7.19 -9.33 -11.51
N HIS A 85 -6.92 -8.45 -10.54
CA HIS A 85 -7.97 -7.59 -9.99
C HIS A 85 -8.57 -6.68 -11.06
N THR A 86 -7.72 -6.07 -11.89
CA THR A 86 -8.18 -5.19 -12.98
C THR A 86 -9.08 -5.94 -13.97
N ALA A 87 -8.68 -7.15 -14.38
CA ALA A 87 -9.46 -7.98 -15.28
C ALA A 87 -10.81 -8.42 -14.69
N VAL A 88 -10.84 -8.80 -13.41
CA VAL A 88 -12.02 -9.41 -12.76
C VAL A 88 -12.99 -8.38 -12.18
N LYS A 89 -12.49 -7.22 -11.73
CA LYS A 89 -13.26 -6.27 -10.92
C LYS A 89 -13.39 -4.89 -11.53
N ILE A 90 -12.37 -4.36 -12.19
CA ILE A 90 -12.37 -2.98 -12.71
C ILE A 90 -12.88 -2.94 -14.16
N SER A 91 -12.21 -3.67 -15.06
CA SER A 91 -12.52 -3.70 -16.49
C SER A 91 -13.98 -4.04 -16.82
N PRO A 92 -14.69 -4.92 -16.08
CA PRO A 92 -16.09 -5.19 -16.35
C PRO A 92 -17.04 -4.01 -16.14
N ASN A 93 -16.60 -2.94 -15.46
CA ASN A 93 -17.43 -1.74 -15.27
C ASN A 93 -17.26 -0.70 -16.39
N TYR A 94 -16.35 -0.92 -17.35
CA TYR A 94 -16.05 0.04 -18.42
C TYR A 94 -15.94 -0.66 -19.77
N HIS A 95 -16.97 -0.51 -20.61
CA HIS A 95 -17.14 -1.21 -21.88
C HIS A 95 -16.89 -0.34 -23.10
N ARG A 96 -17.13 0.98 -23.00
CA ARG A 96 -16.87 1.94 -24.09
C ARG A 96 -15.41 1.89 -24.53
N SER A 97 -14.48 1.89 -23.58
CA SER A 97 -13.05 1.71 -23.83
C SER A 97 -12.47 0.57 -22.98
N GLN A 98 -11.21 0.65 -22.57
CA GLN A 98 -10.55 -0.42 -21.82
C GLN A 98 -9.80 0.11 -20.59
N ALA A 99 -10.03 -0.55 -19.45
CA ALA A 99 -9.17 -0.43 -18.28
C ALA A 99 -7.95 -1.33 -18.42
N ILE A 100 -6.74 -0.80 -18.26
CA ILE A 100 -5.48 -1.48 -18.53
C ILE A 100 -4.58 -1.37 -17.30
N TYR A 101 -4.22 -2.51 -16.73
CA TYR A 101 -3.21 -2.59 -15.68
C TYR A 101 -1.81 -2.33 -16.23
N VAL A 102 -1.08 -1.43 -15.58
CA VAL A 102 0.32 -1.10 -15.89
C VAL A 102 1.18 -1.36 -14.66
N THR A 103 2.18 -2.22 -14.81
CA THR A 103 2.99 -2.70 -13.68
C THR A 103 3.89 -1.63 -13.08
N ASP A 104 4.56 -0.85 -13.92
CA ASP A 104 5.62 0.06 -13.52
C ASP A 104 5.75 1.22 -14.53
N ALA A 105 6.49 2.27 -14.15
CA ALA A 105 6.68 3.46 -14.98
C ALA A 105 7.37 3.17 -16.31
N SER A 106 8.31 2.22 -16.35
CA SER A 106 9.03 1.87 -17.59
C SER A 106 8.09 1.30 -18.66
N ARG A 107 7.10 0.51 -18.23
CA ARG A 107 6.08 -0.05 -19.13
C ARG A 107 5.01 0.95 -19.51
N ALA A 108 4.77 1.97 -18.67
CA ALA A 108 3.75 2.98 -18.93
C ALA A 108 3.96 3.69 -20.28
N VAL A 109 5.21 4.01 -20.64
CA VAL A 109 5.55 4.66 -21.91
C VAL A 109 5.11 3.84 -23.12
N GLY A 110 5.45 2.54 -23.13
CA GLY A 110 5.09 1.65 -24.24
C GLY A 110 3.58 1.42 -24.35
N VAL A 111 2.89 1.34 -23.22
CA VAL A 111 1.43 1.22 -23.18
C VAL A 111 0.77 2.49 -23.71
N VAL A 112 1.15 3.66 -23.19
CA VAL A 112 0.60 4.96 -23.63
C VAL A 112 0.86 5.17 -25.12
N SER A 113 2.08 4.94 -25.60
CA SER A 113 2.42 5.09 -27.02
C SER A 113 1.54 4.22 -27.93
N GLY A 114 1.32 2.95 -27.56
CA GLY A 114 0.42 2.06 -28.31
C GLY A 114 -1.04 2.50 -28.30
N LEU A 115 -1.50 3.12 -27.21
CA LEU A 115 -2.86 3.63 -27.06
C LEU A 115 -3.09 4.98 -27.75
N MET A 116 -2.03 5.77 -27.96
CA MET A 116 -2.09 7.03 -28.70
C MET A 116 -2.03 6.83 -30.22
N SER A 117 -1.55 5.68 -30.69
CA SER A 117 -1.49 5.34 -32.11
C SER A 117 -2.87 4.93 -32.65
N PRO A 118 -3.41 5.58 -33.69
CA PRO A 118 -4.69 5.21 -34.30
C PRO A 118 -4.73 3.78 -34.84
N GLU A 119 -3.59 3.26 -35.31
CA GLU A 119 -3.47 1.91 -35.88
C GLU A 119 -3.31 0.83 -34.81
N GLU A 120 -2.55 1.14 -33.74
CA GLU A 120 -2.23 0.16 -32.69
C GLU A 120 -3.27 0.15 -31.57
N ARG A 121 -3.94 1.27 -31.28
CA ARG A 121 -4.94 1.38 -30.20
C ARG A 121 -6.03 0.31 -30.30
N PRO A 122 -6.69 0.08 -31.46
CA PRO A 122 -7.73 -0.95 -31.55
C PRO A 122 -7.18 -2.36 -31.30
N LYS A 123 -5.96 -2.65 -31.81
CA LYS A 123 -5.30 -3.95 -31.62
C LYS A 123 -4.91 -4.17 -30.16
N ALA A 124 -4.37 -3.14 -29.51
CA ALA A 124 -3.98 -3.18 -28.11
C ALA A 124 -5.19 -3.41 -27.20
N ILE A 125 -6.28 -2.68 -27.42
CA ILE A 125 -7.54 -2.84 -26.67
C ILE A 125 -8.12 -4.24 -26.87
N ALA A 126 -8.22 -4.71 -28.12
CA ALA A 126 -8.75 -6.05 -28.42
C ALA A 126 -7.94 -7.14 -27.73
N ARG A 127 -6.60 -7.06 -27.78
CA ARG A 127 -5.70 -8.00 -27.12
C ARG A 127 -5.91 -8.02 -25.60
N VAL A 128 -6.00 -6.85 -24.96
CA VAL A 128 -6.22 -6.76 -23.50
C VAL A 128 -7.58 -7.33 -23.13
N ARG A 129 -8.63 -7.05 -23.92
CA ARG A 129 -9.98 -7.63 -23.70
C ARG A 129 -9.96 -9.15 -23.71
N GLU A 130 -9.40 -9.75 -24.76
CA GLU A 130 -9.32 -11.21 -24.88
C GLU A 130 -8.53 -11.83 -23.71
N GLU A 131 -7.43 -11.19 -23.34
CA GLU A 131 -6.63 -11.60 -22.20
C GLU A 131 -7.42 -11.54 -20.88
N TYR A 132 -8.12 -10.43 -20.62
CA TYR A 132 -8.85 -10.21 -19.38
C TYR A 132 -10.08 -11.11 -19.28
N THR A 133 -10.78 -11.36 -20.39
CA THR A 133 -11.87 -12.35 -20.44
C THR A 133 -11.37 -13.74 -20.03
N ARG A 134 -10.26 -14.21 -20.61
CA ARG A 134 -9.67 -15.50 -20.24
C ARG A 134 -9.25 -15.56 -18.76
N MET A 135 -8.66 -14.48 -18.26
CA MET A 135 -8.27 -14.38 -16.85
C MET A 135 -9.50 -14.41 -15.92
N ALA A 136 -10.57 -13.69 -16.27
CA ALA A 136 -11.80 -13.66 -15.49
C ALA A 136 -12.49 -15.02 -15.45
N GLU A 137 -12.58 -15.71 -16.58
CA GLU A 137 -13.11 -17.07 -16.66
C GLU A 137 -12.27 -18.05 -15.82
N SER A 138 -10.93 -17.98 -15.94
CA SER A 138 -10.03 -18.83 -15.16
C SER A 138 -10.17 -18.57 -13.66
N TYR A 139 -10.32 -17.31 -13.26
CA TYR A 139 -10.53 -16.93 -11.87
C TYR A 139 -11.88 -17.44 -11.35
N ALA A 140 -12.95 -17.32 -12.13
CA ALA A 140 -14.27 -17.81 -11.77
C ALA A 140 -14.28 -19.34 -11.57
N ARG A 141 -13.67 -20.10 -12.49
CA ARG A 141 -13.48 -21.56 -12.33
C ARG A 141 -12.70 -21.88 -11.05
N GLY A 142 -11.56 -21.23 -10.84
CA GLY A 142 -10.76 -21.46 -9.64
C GLY A 142 -11.42 -21.05 -8.32
N GLN A 143 -12.42 -20.15 -8.33
CA GLN A 143 -13.21 -19.84 -7.12
C GLN A 143 -14.26 -20.92 -6.83
N ALA A 144 -14.86 -21.52 -7.87
CA ALA A 144 -15.77 -22.64 -7.70
C ALA A 144 -15.07 -23.86 -7.09
N ASP A 145 -13.78 -24.05 -7.41
CA ASP A 145 -12.97 -25.16 -6.91
C ASP A 145 -12.37 -24.91 -5.50
N LYS A 146 -12.55 -23.72 -4.91
CA LYS A 146 -12.01 -23.43 -3.58
C LYS A 146 -12.84 -24.10 -2.48
N ASN A 147 -12.31 -25.19 -1.96
CA ASN A 147 -12.78 -25.81 -0.72
C ASN A 147 -12.57 -24.85 0.47
N ARG A 148 -13.61 -24.08 0.79
CA ARG A 148 -13.70 -23.30 2.02
C ARG A 148 -14.30 -24.16 3.11
N THR A 149 -13.74 -24.07 4.30
CA THR A 149 -14.33 -24.70 5.48
C THR A 149 -15.32 -23.75 6.15
N SER A 150 -16.30 -24.30 6.88
CA SER A 150 -17.23 -23.48 7.64
C SER A 150 -16.49 -22.69 8.72
N ILE A 151 -17.05 -21.55 9.16
CA ILE A 151 -16.43 -20.79 10.25
C ILE A 151 -16.39 -21.59 11.55
N ALA A 152 -17.38 -22.47 11.78
CA ALA A 152 -17.41 -23.35 12.95
C ALA A 152 -16.26 -24.36 12.92
N ASP A 153 -16.03 -25.01 11.79
CA ASP A 153 -14.95 -25.98 11.61
C ASP A 153 -13.57 -25.31 11.70
N ALA A 154 -13.42 -24.13 11.09
CA ALA A 154 -12.20 -23.33 11.21
C ALA A 154 -11.89 -22.98 12.67
N ARG A 155 -12.90 -22.58 13.45
CA ARG A 155 -12.75 -22.30 14.90
C ARG A 155 -12.43 -23.54 15.70
N ALA A 156 -13.00 -24.70 15.35
CA ALA A 156 -12.67 -25.97 15.97
C ALA A 156 -11.21 -26.39 15.71
N ASN A 157 -10.68 -26.03 14.53
CA ASN A 157 -9.27 -26.22 14.15
C ASN A 157 -8.37 -25.00 14.45
N ARG A 158 -8.73 -24.18 15.44
CA ARG A 158 -7.87 -23.06 15.89
C ARG A 158 -6.52 -23.55 16.44
N LEU A 159 -5.54 -22.64 16.52
CA LEU A 159 -4.28 -22.95 17.18
C LEU A 159 -4.53 -23.19 18.69
N LYS A 160 -4.05 -24.32 19.20
CA LYS A 160 -4.16 -24.71 20.62
C LYS A 160 -2.79 -24.58 21.26
N LEU A 161 -2.54 -23.46 21.93
CA LEU A 161 -1.34 -23.26 22.74
C LEU A 161 -1.57 -23.79 24.15
N ASP A 162 -0.52 -24.36 24.75
CA ASP A 162 -0.53 -24.71 26.18
C ASP A 162 -0.30 -23.45 27.02
N TRP A 163 -1.39 -22.93 27.57
CA TRP A 163 -1.37 -21.76 28.43
C TRP A 163 -1.00 -22.09 29.88
N ALA A 164 -1.10 -23.34 30.33
CA ALA A 164 -0.81 -23.69 31.72
C ALA A 164 0.69 -23.59 32.05
N GLY A 165 1.55 -23.86 31.06
CA GLY A 165 3.01 -23.74 31.16
C GLY A 165 3.57 -22.36 30.80
N TYR A 166 2.72 -21.38 30.46
CA TYR A 166 3.17 -20.08 29.97
C TYR A 166 2.58 -18.93 30.79
N ALA A 167 3.45 -18.01 31.22
CA ALA A 167 3.06 -16.79 31.90
C ALA A 167 3.34 -15.60 30.97
N PRO A 168 2.30 -14.96 30.38
CA PRO A 168 2.49 -13.76 29.57
C PRO A 168 3.19 -12.66 30.36
N LYS A 169 4.16 -12.00 29.72
CA LYS A 169 4.96 -10.97 30.38
C LYS A 169 4.18 -9.66 30.45
N LYS A 170 4.00 -9.16 31.67
CA LYS A 170 3.40 -7.84 31.89
C LYS A 170 4.30 -6.73 31.31
N PRO A 171 3.76 -5.81 30.48
CA PRO A 171 4.47 -4.62 30.02
C PRO A 171 4.92 -3.73 31.18
N SER A 172 5.98 -2.94 30.99
CA SER A 172 6.51 -2.04 32.01
C SER A 172 5.60 -0.84 32.33
N PHE A 173 4.61 -0.57 31.49
CA PHE A 173 3.55 0.41 31.70
C PHE A 173 2.27 -0.02 30.96
N LEU A 174 1.13 0.51 31.39
CA LEU A 174 -0.15 0.38 30.69
C LEU A 174 -0.66 1.76 30.26
N GLY A 175 -1.56 1.78 29.28
CA GLY A 175 -2.02 3.00 28.64
C GLY A 175 -1.06 3.49 27.57
N THR A 176 -1.24 4.73 27.14
CA THR A 176 -0.47 5.31 26.03
C THR A 176 0.71 6.15 26.51
N ARG A 177 1.77 6.14 25.70
CA ARG A 177 2.93 7.02 25.81
C ARG A 177 3.19 7.67 24.46
N ALA A 178 3.13 9.00 24.43
CA ALA A 178 3.41 9.78 23.24
C ALA A 178 4.89 10.20 23.21
N PHE A 179 5.46 10.17 22.01
CA PHE A 179 6.77 10.69 21.66
C PHE A 179 6.57 11.83 20.69
N ARG A 180 7.02 13.03 21.05
CA ARG A 180 6.89 14.23 20.22
C ARG A 180 8.26 14.70 19.79
N SER A 181 8.39 15.08 18.52
CA SER A 181 9.64 15.55 17.92
C SER A 181 10.79 14.58 18.21
N TYR A 182 10.56 13.29 17.91
CA TYR A 182 11.53 12.22 18.09
C TYR A 182 12.80 12.51 17.26
N ASP A 183 13.96 12.11 17.79
CA ASP A 183 15.24 12.40 17.15
C ASP A 183 15.39 11.65 15.83
N LEU A 184 15.40 12.40 14.71
CA LEU A 184 15.61 11.85 13.38
C LEU A 184 16.97 11.16 13.25
N SER A 185 17.97 11.56 14.04
CA SER A 185 19.30 10.94 14.04
C SER A 185 19.27 9.50 14.53
N GLU A 186 18.36 9.18 15.47
CA GLU A 186 18.15 7.81 15.93
C GLU A 186 17.38 6.98 14.89
N LEU A 187 16.35 7.55 14.26
CA LEU A 187 15.58 6.88 13.21
C LEU A 187 16.46 6.56 11.99
N ALA A 188 17.34 7.49 11.60
CA ALA A 188 18.26 7.33 10.48
C ALA A 188 19.16 6.07 10.60
N ARG A 189 19.44 5.59 11.81
CA ARG A 189 20.23 4.38 12.06
C ARG A 189 19.45 3.07 11.82
N HIS A 190 18.13 3.16 11.76
CA HIS A 190 17.22 2.01 11.63
C HIS A 190 16.61 1.88 10.23
N ILE A 191 17.04 2.72 9.28
CA ILE A 191 16.54 2.69 7.90
C ILE A 191 16.89 1.34 7.25
N ASP A 192 15.86 0.65 6.76
CA ASP A 192 16.02 -0.35 5.71
C ASP A 192 16.04 0.34 4.35
N TRP A 193 17.23 0.33 3.74
CA TRP A 193 17.49 0.93 2.43
C TRP A 193 17.00 0.07 1.27
N THR A 194 16.66 -1.20 1.49
CA THR A 194 16.22 -2.08 0.39
C THR A 194 14.95 -1.54 -0.29
N PRO A 195 13.87 -1.18 0.43
CA PRO A 195 12.69 -0.64 -0.24
C PRO A 195 12.89 0.81 -0.73
N PHE A 196 13.89 1.54 -0.22
CA PHE A 196 14.30 2.82 -0.83
C PHE A 196 14.75 2.61 -2.27
N PHE A 197 15.67 1.67 -2.54
CA PHE A 197 16.10 1.37 -3.91
C PHE A 197 14.97 0.85 -4.79
N GLN A 198 14.06 0.04 -4.22
CA GLN A 198 12.89 -0.44 -4.95
C GLN A 198 11.96 0.69 -5.39
N ALA A 199 11.76 1.72 -4.55
CA ALA A 199 10.99 2.90 -4.92
C ALA A 199 11.61 3.67 -6.10
N TRP A 200 12.92 3.58 -6.28
CA TRP A 200 13.67 4.13 -7.42
C TRP A 200 13.87 3.12 -8.57
N GLU A 201 13.09 2.03 -8.61
CA GLU A 201 13.14 0.98 -9.65
C GLU A 201 14.51 0.26 -9.76
N LEU A 202 15.33 0.33 -8.71
CA LEU A 202 16.61 -0.38 -8.63
C LEU A 202 16.43 -1.72 -7.90
N LYS A 203 16.53 -2.82 -8.67
CA LYS A 203 16.26 -4.18 -8.18
C LYS A 203 17.50 -4.75 -7.49
N GLY A 204 17.39 -4.96 -6.18
CA GLY A 204 18.43 -5.63 -5.39
C GLY A 204 18.23 -5.37 -3.90
N ALA A 205 18.90 -6.16 -3.06
CA ALA A 205 18.90 -5.96 -1.61
C ALA A 205 20.10 -5.11 -1.18
N PHE A 206 19.90 -4.18 -0.25
CA PHE A 206 21.00 -3.46 0.38
C PHE A 206 21.75 -4.37 1.38
N PRO A 207 23.08 -4.27 1.52
CA PRO A 207 24.02 -3.43 0.77
C PRO A 207 24.53 -4.06 -0.54
N ARG A 208 24.07 -5.28 -0.92
CA ARG A 208 24.57 -5.99 -2.10
C ARG A 208 24.36 -5.23 -3.41
N ILE A 209 23.25 -4.49 -3.53
CA ILE A 209 22.93 -3.68 -4.72
C ILE A 209 24.03 -2.67 -5.07
N LEU A 210 24.80 -2.19 -4.09
CA LEU A 210 25.89 -1.23 -4.32
C LEU A 210 27.06 -1.80 -5.14
N LYS A 211 27.15 -3.14 -5.22
CA LYS A 211 28.17 -3.87 -5.96
C LYS A 211 27.58 -4.65 -7.15
N ASP A 212 26.31 -4.40 -7.48
CA ASP A 212 25.65 -5.06 -8.59
C ASP A 212 26.25 -4.60 -9.93
N ASP A 213 26.48 -5.53 -10.85
CA ASP A 213 27.11 -5.22 -12.15
C ASP A 213 26.26 -4.30 -13.02
N LYS A 214 24.92 -4.34 -12.86
CA LYS A 214 23.98 -3.55 -13.65
C LYS A 214 23.57 -2.26 -12.95
N TYR A 215 23.27 -2.33 -11.65
CA TYR A 215 22.70 -1.21 -10.90
C TYR A 215 23.69 -0.54 -9.94
N GLY A 216 24.86 -1.12 -9.70
CA GLY A 216 25.75 -0.72 -8.60
C GLY A 216 26.31 0.70 -8.71
N GLU A 217 26.54 1.21 -9.92
CA GLU A 217 26.96 2.60 -10.11
C GLU A 217 25.83 3.58 -9.74
N ALA A 218 24.66 3.42 -10.37
CA ALA A 218 23.48 4.25 -10.07
C ALA A 218 23.06 4.15 -8.60
N ALA A 219 23.09 2.94 -8.02
CA ALA A 219 22.75 2.72 -6.62
C ALA A 219 23.71 3.43 -5.66
N ARG A 220 25.01 3.49 -5.97
CA ARG A 220 25.99 4.23 -5.15
C ARG A 220 25.73 5.74 -5.19
N HIS A 221 25.53 6.30 -6.38
CA HIS A 221 25.22 7.73 -6.52
C HIS A 221 23.92 8.11 -5.80
N LEU A 222 22.85 7.36 -6.03
CA LEU A 222 21.56 7.58 -5.38
C LEU A 222 21.67 7.47 -3.84
N TYR A 223 22.45 6.51 -3.35
CA TYR A 223 22.68 6.33 -1.91
C TYR A 223 23.44 7.52 -1.30
N GLU A 224 24.45 8.05 -2.01
CA GLU A 224 25.20 9.22 -1.57
C GLU A 224 24.30 10.46 -1.49
N ASP A 225 23.48 10.70 -2.52
CA ASP A 225 22.52 11.81 -2.54
C ASP A 225 21.50 11.68 -1.41
N ALA A 226 20.95 10.49 -1.23
CA ALA A 226 20.00 10.20 -0.15
C ALA A 226 20.61 10.45 1.23
N ARG A 227 21.87 10.06 1.45
CA ARG A 227 22.58 10.32 2.70
C ARG A 227 22.91 11.80 2.90
N ASN A 228 23.17 12.55 1.83
CA ASN A 228 23.41 13.99 1.90
C ASN A 228 22.13 14.72 2.29
N MET A 229 21.01 14.43 1.62
CA MET A 229 19.71 15.00 1.96
C MET A 229 19.27 14.56 3.37
N LEU A 230 19.44 13.29 3.75
CA LEU A 230 19.13 12.81 5.09
C LEU A 230 19.91 13.56 6.18
N ARG A 231 21.17 13.91 5.92
CA ARG A 231 21.97 14.76 6.81
C ARG A 231 21.32 16.12 7.00
N GLN A 232 20.94 16.78 5.91
CA GLN A 232 20.26 18.08 5.96
C GLN A 232 18.92 17.99 6.69
N LEU A 233 18.11 16.96 6.41
CA LEU A 233 16.83 16.72 7.11
C LEU A 233 17.01 16.65 8.63
N VAL A 234 18.08 15.99 9.08
CA VAL A 234 18.41 15.82 10.51
C VAL A 234 19.00 17.10 11.12
N GLU A 235 20.01 17.69 10.48
CA GLU A 235 20.74 18.86 10.99
C GLU A 235 19.86 20.11 11.04
N GLU A 236 19.08 20.34 9.99
CA GLU A 236 18.20 21.50 9.85
C GLU A 236 16.78 21.25 10.34
N LYS A 237 16.47 20.02 10.79
CA LYS A 237 15.15 19.62 11.32
C LYS A 237 13.99 19.95 10.38
N TRP A 238 14.17 19.68 9.09
CA TRP A 238 13.14 19.94 8.09
C TRP A 238 11.86 19.12 8.29
N LEU A 239 11.97 17.96 8.95
CA LEU A 239 10.86 17.07 9.27
C LEU A 239 10.70 16.91 10.78
N THR A 240 9.47 16.64 11.20
CA THR A 240 9.17 16.24 12.59
C THR A 240 8.64 14.82 12.63
N ALA A 241 9.24 13.99 13.49
CA ALA A 241 8.75 12.65 13.78
C ALA A 241 7.96 12.61 15.10
N ASN A 242 6.80 11.98 15.07
CA ASN A 242 5.93 11.77 16.22
C ASN A 242 5.50 10.30 16.27
N GLY A 243 5.28 9.79 17.49
CA GLY A 243 4.79 8.44 17.69
C GLY A 243 3.93 8.34 18.94
N VAL A 244 3.04 7.36 18.96
CA VAL A 244 2.35 6.92 20.16
C VAL A 244 2.44 5.41 20.21
N VAL A 245 2.77 4.88 21.39
CA VAL A 245 2.72 3.46 21.70
C VAL A 245 1.80 3.28 22.90
N GLY A 246 1.15 2.13 23.02
CA GLY A 246 0.43 1.78 24.23
C GLY A 246 0.34 0.29 24.44
N PHE A 247 0.05 -0.07 25.69
CA PHE A 247 -0.19 -1.45 26.10
C PHE A 247 -1.44 -1.51 26.97
N TRP A 248 -2.25 -2.53 26.74
CA TRP A 248 -3.52 -2.73 27.45
C TRP A 248 -3.65 -4.16 27.92
N PRO A 249 -4.23 -4.39 29.12
CA PRO A 249 -4.68 -5.73 29.51
C PRO A 249 -5.67 -6.24 28.47
N ALA A 250 -5.47 -7.48 28.03
CA ALA A 250 -6.25 -8.07 26.96
C ALA A 250 -6.46 -9.57 27.17
N ASN A 251 -7.57 -10.09 26.66
CA ASN A 251 -7.80 -11.53 26.54
C ASN A 251 -8.54 -11.83 25.24
N SER A 252 -8.29 -12.99 24.65
CA SER A 252 -9.07 -13.42 23.49
C SER A 252 -10.46 -13.93 23.92
N VAL A 253 -11.46 -13.64 23.09
CA VAL A 253 -12.83 -14.14 23.20
C VAL A 253 -13.28 -14.56 21.81
N GLY A 254 -13.26 -15.86 21.56
CA GLY A 254 -13.50 -16.41 20.22
C GLY A 254 -12.37 -16.03 19.26
N ASP A 255 -12.69 -15.26 18.22
CA ASP A 255 -11.71 -14.78 17.23
C ASP A 255 -11.26 -13.33 17.50
N ASP A 256 -11.82 -12.68 18.52
CA ASP A 256 -11.56 -11.29 18.84
C ASP A 256 -10.70 -11.16 20.09
N ILE A 257 -10.17 -9.95 20.31
CA ILE A 257 -9.38 -9.60 21.49
C ILE A 257 -10.11 -8.49 22.24
N GLU A 258 -10.54 -8.76 23.48
CA GLU A 258 -11.10 -7.75 24.37
C GLU A 258 -9.96 -7.00 25.08
N LEU A 259 -9.99 -5.67 25.02
CA LEU A 259 -9.10 -4.79 25.78
C LEU A 259 -9.82 -4.27 27.02
N TYR A 260 -9.10 -4.08 28.11
CA TYR A 260 -9.64 -3.58 29.38
C TYR A 260 -8.98 -2.26 29.81
N THR A 261 -9.66 -1.51 30.68
CA THR A 261 -9.15 -0.22 31.17
C THR A 261 -7.95 -0.35 32.10
N ASP A 262 -7.85 -1.48 32.81
CA ASP A 262 -6.84 -1.74 33.83
C ASP A 262 -6.78 -3.25 34.15
N ASP A 263 -5.84 -3.64 35.01
CA ASP A 263 -5.56 -5.05 35.35
C ASP A 263 -6.73 -5.75 36.08
N THR A 264 -7.74 -5.02 36.58
CA THR A 264 -8.92 -5.66 37.19
C THR A 264 -9.77 -6.39 36.15
N ARG A 265 -9.65 -6.02 34.87
CA ARG A 265 -10.40 -6.61 33.73
C ARG A 265 -11.91 -6.60 33.92
N THR A 266 -12.42 -5.68 34.74
CA THR A 266 -13.86 -5.54 35.02
C THR A 266 -14.57 -4.68 33.97
N LYS A 267 -13.88 -3.65 33.44
CA LYS A 267 -14.43 -2.73 32.45
C LYS A 267 -13.73 -2.90 31.10
N ARG A 268 -14.50 -3.27 30.08
CA ARG A 268 -14.02 -3.35 28.69
C ARG A 268 -13.76 -1.95 28.14
N LEU A 269 -12.60 -1.77 27.51
CA LEU A 269 -12.18 -0.56 26.81
C LEU A 269 -12.59 -0.59 25.34
N ALA A 270 -12.23 -1.66 24.63
CA ALA A 270 -12.47 -1.84 23.20
C ALA A 270 -12.38 -3.32 22.82
N THR A 271 -12.73 -3.64 21.57
CA THR A 271 -12.53 -4.96 20.98
C THR A 271 -11.71 -4.81 19.70
N LEU A 272 -10.63 -5.57 19.59
CA LEU A 272 -9.88 -5.70 18.34
C LEU A 272 -10.39 -6.94 17.61
N HIS A 273 -11.00 -6.73 16.45
CA HIS A 273 -11.56 -7.82 15.66
C HIS A 273 -10.48 -8.46 14.79
N ALA A 274 -10.41 -9.79 14.79
CA ALA A 274 -9.53 -10.52 13.89
C ALA A 274 -10.30 -11.49 12.99
N LEU A 275 -9.74 -11.73 11.81
CA LEU A 275 -10.27 -12.71 10.88
C LEU A 275 -9.61 -14.07 11.11
N ARG A 276 -10.39 -15.13 10.94
CA ARG A 276 -9.91 -16.51 10.95
C ARG A 276 -9.70 -17.03 9.54
N GLN A 277 -8.59 -17.71 9.32
CA GLN A 277 -8.32 -18.45 8.09
C GLN A 277 -9.43 -19.50 7.82
N GLN A 278 -10.10 -19.45 6.65
CA GLN A 278 -11.18 -20.40 6.27
C GLN A 278 -10.86 -21.29 5.06
N MET A 279 -9.58 -21.45 4.71
CA MET A 279 -9.16 -22.48 3.76
C MET A 279 -9.26 -23.86 4.42
N ALA A 280 -9.69 -24.87 3.67
CA ALA A 280 -9.50 -26.25 4.10
C ALA A 280 -8.01 -26.49 4.39
N ARG A 281 -7.72 -27.19 5.49
CA ARG A 281 -6.36 -27.52 5.90
C ARG A 281 -6.22 -29.04 5.84
N ASP A 282 -5.18 -29.48 5.14
CA ASP A 282 -4.76 -30.87 5.18
C ASP A 282 -3.76 -31.06 6.32
N GLY A 283 -3.97 -32.08 7.15
CA GLY A 283 -3.09 -32.42 8.27
C GLY A 283 -3.21 -31.49 9.49
N ALA A 284 -2.13 -31.40 10.28
CA ALA A 284 -2.13 -30.77 11.61
C ALA A 284 -2.02 -29.23 11.62
N ARG A 285 -2.18 -28.56 10.47
CA ARG A 285 -2.08 -27.09 10.40
C ARG A 285 -3.37 -26.44 10.91
N ALA A 286 -3.24 -25.56 11.89
CA ALA A 286 -4.36 -24.79 12.41
C ALA A 286 -4.90 -23.76 11.40
N ASN A 287 -6.17 -23.43 11.57
CA ASN A 287 -6.81 -22.27 10.96
C ASN A 287 -6.59 -21.06 11.87
N LEU A 288 -5.52 -20.30 11.61
CA LEU A 288 -5.08 -19.22 12.51
C LEU A 288 -6.03 -18.02 12.51
N ALA A 289 -6.16 -17.40 13.67
CA ALA A 289 -6.60 -16.02 13.87
C ALA A 289 -5.58 -15.28 14.75
N LEU A 290 -5.47 -13.95 14.64
CA LEU A 290 -4.54 -13.17 15.49
C LEU A 290 -4.86 -13.32 16.99
N ALA A 291 -6.13 -13.50 17.35
CA ALA A 291 -6.56 -13.71 18.72
C ALA A 291 -6.02 -15.01 19.34
N ASP A 292 -5.63 -16.01 18.53
CA ASP A 292 -5.13 -17.29 19.04
C ASP A 292 -3.81 -17.14 19.84
N PHE A 293 -3.10 -16.02 19.65
CA PHE A 293 -1.84 -15.71 20.33
C PHE A 293 -2.01 -14.88 21.61
N VAL A 294 -3.24 -14.63 22.04
CA VAL A 294 -3.57 -13.91 23.28
C VAL A 294 -4.33 -14.87 24.21
N ALA A 295 -3.97 -14.90 25.49
CA ALA A 295 -4.55 -15.86 26.44
C ALA A 295 -6.09 -15.77 26.45
N PRO A 296 -6.80 -16.89 26.26
CA PRO A 296 -8.25 -16.90 26.27
C PRO A 296 -8.81 -16.50 27.62
N ARG A 297 -9.89 -15.71 27.62
CA ARG A 297 -10.50 -15.19 28.85
C ARG A 297 -10.90 -16.31 29.81
N GLU A 298 -11.35 -17.45 29.28
CA GLU A 298 -11.74 -18.65 30.06
C GLU A 298 -10.58 -19.29 30.84
N THR A 299 -9.32 -19.03 30.47
CA THR A 299 -8.16 -19.54 31.20
C THR A 299 -7.90 -18.77 32.50
N GLY A 300 -8.44 -17.56 32.65
CA GLY A 300 -8.15 -16.65 33.76
C GLY A 300 -6.72 -16.09 33.76
N ILE A 301 -5.91 -16.40 32.74
CA ILE A 301 -4.53 -15.96 32.65
C ILE A 301 -4.48 -14.51 32.13
N PRO A 302 -3.80 -13.59 32.83
CA PRO A 302 -3.68 -12.21 32.39
C PRO A 302 -2.70 -12.09 31.22
N ASP A 303 -3.17 -11.54 30.09
CA ASP A 303 -2.36 -11.22 28.92
C ASP A 303 -2.52 -9.76 28.49
N TYR A 304 -1.73 -9.31 27.51
CA TYR A 304 -1.62 -7.92 27.11
C TYR A 304 -1.42 -7.80 25.61
N VAL A 305 -1.97 -6.73 25.03
CA VAL A 305 -1.73 -6.37 23.63
C VAL A 305 -1.16 -4.96 23.58
N GLY A 306 -0.19 -4.77 22.68
CA GLY A 306 0.38 -3.47 22.36
C GLY A 306 -0.11 -2.95 21.02
N GLY A 307 -0.07 -1.64 20.86
CA GLY A 307 -0.37 -0.96 19.59
C GLY A 307 0.46 0.30 19.46
N PHE A 308 0.69 0.75 18.22
CA PHE A 308 1.44 1.97 17.95
C PHE A 308 0.93 2.68 16.69
N ALA A 309 1.23 3.97 16.59
CA ALA A 309 1.10 4.76 15.37
C ALA A 309 2.25 5.76 15.32
N VAL A 310 2.92 5.88 14.17
CA VAL A 310 4.10 6.72 13.98
C VAL A 310 4.00 7.50 12.68
N THR A 311 4.73 8.62 12.62
CA THR A 311 4.95 9.39 11.40
C THR A 311 6.29 10.10 11.52
N ALA A 312 7.06 10.15 10.44
CA ALA A 312 8.33 10.88 10.38
C ALA A 312 8.36 11.98 9.30
N GLY A 313 7.21 12.26 8.67
CA GLY A 313 7.06 13.15 7.52
C GLY A 313 6.29 14.44 7.80
N ILE A 314 6.13 14.89 9.06
CA ILE A 314 5.43 16.16 9.31
C ILE A 314 6.31 17.29 8.77
N GLY A 315 5.81 18.01 7.76
CA GLY A 315 6.55 19.01 6.97
C GLY A 315 6.97 18.53 5.58
N GLU A 316 6.82 17.24 5.27
CA GLU A 316 7.19 16.65 3.97
C GLU A 316 6.47 17.32 2.80
N GLU A 317 5.17 17.56 2.91
CA GLU A 317 4.37 18.13 1.82
C GLU A 317 4.83 19.56 1.46
N ASP A 318 5.21 20.36 2.45
CA ASP A 318 5.75 21.71 2.23
C ASP A 318 7.11 21.67 1.55
N LEU A 319 7.98 20.73 1.93
CA LEU A 319 9.27 20.51 1.27
C LEU A 319 9.09 20.02 -0.16
N ALA A 320 8.20 19.07 -0.38
CA ALA A 320 7.88 18.56 -1.72
C ALA A 320 7.38 19.68 -2.63
N ARG A 321 6.48 20.55 -2.14
CA ARG A 321 6.02 21.76 -2.85
C ARG A 321 7.15 22.74 -3.14
N ARG A 322 8.11 22.91 -2.22
CA ARG A 322 9.27 23.78 -2.43
C ARG A 322 10.12 23.28 -3.60
N PHE A 323 10.42 21.98 -3.65
CA PHE A 323 11.18 21.39 -4.75
C PHE A 323 10.41 21.41 -6.07
N GLU A 324 9.10 21.17 -6.04
CA GLU A 324 8.23 21.28 -7.21
C GLU A 324 8.25 22.68 -7.83
N ARG A 325 8.16 23.75 -7.01
CA ARG A 325 8.26 25.14 -7.49
C ARG A 325 9.62 25.48 -8.10
N ALA A 326 10.66 24.73 -7.74
CA ALA A 326 11.99 24.86 -8.28
C ALA A 326 12.23 23.97 -9.52
N ASN A 327 11.22 23.22 -9.98
CA ASN A 327 11.32 22.18 -11.01
C ASN A 327 12.37 21.09 -10.67
N ASP A 328 12.48 20.75 -9.39
CA ASP A 328 13.39 19.72 -8.88
C ASP A 328 12.61 18.46 -8.48
N ASP A 329 12.14 17.72 -9.49
CA ASP A 329 11.39 16.47 -9.27
C ASP A 329 12.24 15.40 -8.57
N TYR A 330 13.55 15.42 -8.76
CA TYR A 330 14.47 14.48 -8.12
C TYR A 330 14.46 14.68 -6.61
N SER A 331 14.68 15.90 -6.12
CA SER A 331 14.66 16.21 -4.69
C SER A 331 13.26 16.06 -4.09
N LYS A 332 12.21 16.38 -4.87
CA LYS A 332 10.82 16.11 -4.48
C LYS A 332 10.61 14.62 -4.18
N ILE A 333 10.98 13.72 -5.09
CA ILE A 333 10.84 12.27 -4.87
C ILE A 333 11.75 11.79 -3.74
N MET A 334 12.97 12.32 -3.66
CA MET A 334 13.95 11.97 -2.63
C MET A 334 13.43 12.28 -1.22
N VAL A 335 12.89 13.47 -0.97
CA VAL A 335 12.39 13.83 0.36
C VAL A 335 11.21 12.97 0.79
N LYS A 336 10.30 12.65 -0.14
CA LYS A 336 9.17 11.74 0.13
C LYS A 336 9.64 10.34 0.47
N ALA A 337 10.57 9.79 -0.33
CA ALA A 337 11.14 8.47 -0.11
C ALA A 337 11.89 8.40 1.23
N LEU A 338 12.64 9.45 1.60
CA LEU A 338 13.34 9.51 2.88
C LEU A 338 12.38 9.66 4.07
N ALA A 339 11.31 10.46 3.94
CA ALA A 339 10.28 10.57 4.98
C ALA A 339 9.60 9.22 5.23
N ASP A 340 9.30 8.46 4.16
CA ASP A 340 8.78 7.09 4.24
C ASP A 340 9.80 6.11 4.85
N ARG A 341 11.10 6.26 4.56
CA ARG A 341 12.15 5.45 5.21
C ARG A 341 12.34 5.73 6.70
N LEU A 342 12.04 6.96 7.14
CA LEU A 342 12.13 7.36 8.54
C LEU A 342 10.90 6.92 9.36
N ALA A 343 9.74 6.71 8.71
CA ALA A 343 8.48 6.34 9.33
C ALA A 343 8.40 4.84 9.67
#